data_AF-A0A935PDU1-F1
#
_entry.id   AF-A0A935PDU1-F1
#
_cell.length_a   1.000
_cell.length_b   1.000
_cell.length_c   1.000
_cell.angle_alpha   90.00
_cell.angle_beta   90.00
_cell.angle_gamma   90.00
#
_symmetry.space_group_name_H-M   'P 1'
#
loop_
_entity.id
_entity.type
_entity.pdbx_description
1 polymer ?
#
loop_
_entity_poly.entity_id
_entity_poly.type
_entity_poly.pdbx_seq_one_letter_code
_entity_poly.pdbx_strand_id
1 'polypeptide(L)'
;MPSYEAETAKFAGLNAQVLGISVDHIPCLKAWAESLGGISFPLLSDFSPQAAVAKKYGVKRKEGFSERAIFVLDKYGIIRYIDIHDIADRPKNKILFAELRKVIRLESELETVASKRKAKSGAKKARK
;
A
#
# COMPACT_ATOMS: atom_id res chain seq x y z
N MET A 1 2.64 12.51 6.36
CA MET A 1 2.28 12.75 4.96
C MET A 1 3.39 13.45 4.19
N PRO A 2 3.98 14.57 4.65
CA PRO A 2 5.08 15.22 3.92
C PRO A 2 6.29 14.30 3.65
N SER A 3 6.60 13.37 4.56
CA SER A 3 7.67 12.39 4.35
C SER A 3 7.41 11.45 3.18
N TYR A 4 6.15 11.08 2.92
CA TYR A 4 5.80 10.24 1.77
C TYR A 4 5.87 11.05 0.48
N GLU A 5 5.38 12.29 0.52
CA GLU A 5 5.45 13.24 -0.60
C GLU A 5 6.89 13.52 -1.04
N ALA A 6 7.79 13.71 -0.08
CA ALA A 6 9.21 13.96 -0.37
C ALA A 6 9.91 12.75 -1.02
N GLU A 7 9.40 11.53 -0.83
CA GLU A 7 10.00 10.30 -1.34
C GLU A 7 9.13 9.62 -2.42
N THR A 8 8.14 10.29 -3.01
CA THR A 8 7.22 9.71 -4.01
C THR A 8 7.98 9.13 -5.21
N ALA A 9 9.04 9.80 -5.68
CA ALA A 9 9.88 9.31 -6.76
C ALA A 9 10.59 7.98 -6.43
N LYS A 10 10.94 7.77 -5.15
CA LYS A 10 11.59 6.54 -4.68
C LYS A 10 10.61 5.39 -4.54
N PHE A 11 9.37 5.67 -4.12
CA PHE A 11 8.28 4.69 -4.20
C PHE A 11 8.00 4.31 -5.65
N ALA A 12 7.90 5.28 -6.56
CA ALA A 12 7.68 5.04 -7.98
C ALA A 12 8.83 4.23 -8.61
N GLY A 13 10.09 4.50 -8.24
CA GLY A 13 11.25 3.72 -8.68
C GLY A 13 11.26 2.26 -8.21
N LEU A 14 10.46 1.93 -7.18
CA LEU A 14 10.19 0.57 -6.72
C LEU A 14 8.86 0.02 -7.28
N ASN A 15 8.28 0.67 -8.29
CA ASN A 15 6.98 0.34 -8.86
C ASN A 15 5.86 0.26 -7.80
N ALA A 16 5.90 1.16 -6.81
CA ALA A 16 4.94 1.23 -5.73
C ALA A 16 4.17 2.56 -5.77
N GLN A 17 2.84 2.48 -5.67
CA GLN A 17 1.95 3.62 -5.54
C GLN A 17 1.63 3.86 -4.07
N VAL A 18 1.82 5.10 -3.60
CA VAL A 18 1.37 5.52 -2.27
C VAL A 18 -0.09 5.97 -2.36
N LEU A 19 -0.92 5.53 -1.41
CA LEU A 19 -2.30 5.98 -1.24
C LEU A 19 -2.49 6.39 0.22
N GLY A 20 -2.90 7.64 0.45
CA GLY A 20 -3.35 8.07 1.77
C GLY A 20 -4.83 7.74 1.91
N ILE A 21 -5.26 7.23 3.07
CA ILE A 21 -6.68 6.96 3.35
C ILE A 21 -7.01 7.57 4.70
N SER A 22 -8.13 8.28 4.80
CA SER A 22 -8.70 8.74 6.07
C SER A 22 -10.21 8.56 6.08
N VAL A 23 -10.81 8.62 7.26
CA VAL A 23 -12.27 8.64 7.46
C VAL A 23 -12.89 10.01 7.16
N ASP A 24 -12.07 11.02 6.84
CA ASP A 24 -12.50 12.38 6.53
C ASP A 24 -13.21 12.48 5.17
N HIS A 25 -14.10 13.46 5.04
CA HIS A 25 -14.71 13.82 3.77
C HIS A 25 -13.69 14.39 2.77
N ILE A 26 -13.97 14.21 1.47
CA ILE A 26 -13.17 14.73 0.35
C ILE A 26 -12.77 16.21 0.50
N PRO A 27 -13.69 17.16 0.78
CA PRO A 27 -13.30 18.57 0.96
C PRO A 27 -12.31 18.79 2.11
N CYS A 28 -12.43 18.05 3.22
CA CYS A 28 -11.47 18.13 4.34
C CYS A 28 -10.09 17.63 3.91
N LEU A 29 -10.03 16.52 3.16
CA LEU A 29 -8.77 16.00 2.63
C LEU A 29 -8.10 16.98 1.67
N LYS A 30 -8.88 17.63 0.81
CA LYS A 30 -8.38 18.64 -0.12
C LYS A 30 -7.79 19.84 0.61
N ALA A 31 -8.55 20.42 1.54
CA ALA A 31 -8.08 21.56 2.34
C ALA A 31 -6.83 21.21 3.17
N TRP A 32 -6.79 20.00 3.72
CA TRP A 32 -5.62 19.54 4.46
C TRP A 32 -4.38 19.36 3.57
N ALA A 33 -4.54 18.75 2.39
CA ALA A 33 -3.44 18.62 1.43
C ALA A 33 -2.88 19.98 1.01
N GLU A 34 -3.75 20.95 0.73
CA GLU A 34 -3.37 22.32 0.40
C GLU A 34 -2.61 22.99 1.56
N SER A 35 -3.09 22.81 2.81
CA SER A 35 -2.43 23.35 4.01
C SER A 35 -1.01 22.81 4.25
N LEU A 36 -0.69 21.63 3.70
CA LEU A 36 0.64 21.01 3.78
C LEU A 36 1.59 21.47 2.67
N GLY A 37 1.16 22.40 1.79
CA GLY A 37 1.92 22.81 0.61
C GLY A 37 1.67 21.95 -0.62
N GLY A 38 0.62 21.11 -0.59
CA GLY A 38 0.25 20.18 -1.65
C GLY A 38 0.70 18.74 -1.37
N ILE A 39 -0.14 17.79 -1.78
CA ILE A 39 0.15 16.35 -1.76
C ILE A 39 -0.19 15.83 -3.15
N SER A 40 0.78 15.18 -3.82
CA SER A 40 0.63 14.73 -5.20
C SER A 40 0.07 13.32 -5.33
N PHE A 41 0.30 12.47 -4.32
CA PHE A 41 -0.27 11.13 -4.29
C PHE A 41 -1.76 11.16 -3.88
N PRO A 42 -2.58 10.19 -4.33
CA PRO A 42 -4.01 10.19 -4.04
C PRO A 42 -4.33 10.10 -2.54
N LEU A 43 -5.24 10.96 -2.08
CA LEU A 43 -5.88 10.89 -0.78
C LEU A 43 -7.32 10.40 -0.94
N LEU A 44 -7.62 9.24 -0.36
CA LEU A 44 -8.91 8.56 -0.44
C LEU A 44 -9.73 8.85 0.82
N SER A 45 -11.02 9.13 0.61
CA SER A 45 -12.01 9.30 1.67
C SER A 45 -12.73 7.98 1.92
N ASP A 46 -12.54 7.39 3.10
CA ASP A 46 -13.32 6.28 3.64
C ASP A 46 -14.52 6.77 4.48
N PHE A 47 -14.96 8.02 4.29
CA PHE A 47 -16.07 8.57 5.07
C PHE A 47 -17.37 7.75 4.97
N SER A 48 -17.75 7.30 3.76
CA SER A 48 -19.04 6.64 3.50
C SER A 48 -18.90 5.30 2.76
N PRO A 49 -19.59 4.23 3.20
CA PRO A 49 -20.42 4.13 4.40
C PRO A 49 -19.59 3.85 5.66
N GLN A 50 -19.44 4.84 6.53
CA GLN A 50 -18.94 4.72 7.91
C GLN A 50 -17.59 4.00 8.06
N ALA A 51 -16.56 4.45 7.33
CA ALA A 51 -15.22 3.88 7.39
C ALA A 51 -15.19 2.36 7.12
N ALA A 52 -15.80 1.97 5.99
CA ALA A 52 -15.93 0.57 5.60
C ALA A 52 -14.58 -0.06 5.29
N VAL A 53 -13.63 0.68 4.70
CA VAL A 53 -12.28 0.19 4.43
C VAL A 53 -11.54 -0.01 5.75
N ALA A 54 -11.54 0.97 6.65
CA ALA A 54 -10.90 0.85 7.95
C ALA A 54 -11.45 -0.33 8.76
N LYS A 55 -12.77 -0.58 8.69
CA LYS A 55 -13.40 -1.79 9.30
C LYS A 55 -12.88 -3.08 8.67
N LYS A 56 -12.85 -3.17 7.33
CA LYS A 56 -12.37 -4.37 6.61
C LYS A 56 -10.90 -4.68 6.90
N TYR A 57 -10.10 -3.65 7.08
CA TYR A 57 -8.68 -3.77 7.43
C TYR A 57 -8.44 -3.92 8.94
N GLY A 58 -9.49 -3.94 9.76
CA GLY A 58 -9.38 -4.15 11.21
C GLY A 58 -8.78 -2.97 11.99
N VAL A 59 -8.76 -1.78 11.39
CA VAL A 59 -8.08 -0.58 11.92
C VAL A 59 -9.04 0.56 12.26
N LYS A 60 -10.36 0.32 12.24
CA LYS A 60 -11.32 1.31 12.72
C LYS A 60 -11.38 1.33 14.25
N ARG A 61 -11.16 2.49 14.85
CA ARG A 61 -11.33 2.70 16.28
C ARG A 61 -12.77 3.03 16.66
N LYS A 62 -13.10 2.88 17.95
CA LYS A 62 -14.45 3.16 18.49
C LYS A 62 -14.78 4.64 18.46
N GLU A 63 -13.76 5.48 18.58
CA GLU A 63 -13.80 6.94 18.57
C GLU A 63 -14.15 7.53 17.19
N GLY A 64 -14.22 6.70 16.15
CA GLY A 64 -14.72 7.09 14.82
C GLY A 64 -13.66 7.32 13.76
N PHE A 65 -12.37 7.26 14.12
CA PHE A 65 -11.23 7.38 13.19
C PHE A 65 -10.43 6.08 13.10
N SER A 66 -9.44 6.02 12.22
CA SER A 66 -8.60 4.84 12.01
C SER A 66 -7.32 4.84 12.85
N GLU A 67 -6.78 3.66 13.16
CA GLU A 67 -5.40 3.51 13.60
C GLU A 67 -4.41 4.18 12.64
N ARG A 68 -3.21 4.51 13.13
CA ARG A 68 -2.08 4.83 12.26
C ARG A 68 -1.52 3.52 11.69
N ALA A 69 -2.14 3.05 10.62
CA ALA A 69 -1.78 1.80 9.98
C ALA A 69 -1.14 2.01 8.61
N ILE A 70 -0.20 1.12 8.27
CA ILE A 70 0.44 1.03 6.96
C ILE A 70 0.30 -0.41 6.48
N PHE A 71 -0.13 -0.55 5.23
CA PHE A 71 -0.25 -1.83 4.55
C PHE A 71 0.59 -1.78 3.29
N VAL A 72 1.39 -2.83 3.05
CA VAL A 72 2.05 -3.05 1.76
C VAL A 72 1.36 -4.21 1.08
N LEU A 73 0.77 -3.94 -0.08
CA LEU A 73 0.13 -4.93 -0.92
C LEU A 73 1.04 -5.23 -2.12
N ASP A 74 1.05 -6.49 -2.54
CA ASP A 74 1.66 -6.89 -3.80
C ASP A 74 0.72 -6.63 -5.00
N LYS A 75 1.21 -6.89 -6.22
CA LYS A 75 0.42 -6.70 -7.45
C LYS A 75 -0.80 -7.63 -7.58
N TYR A 76 -0.89 -8.66 -6.74
CA TYR A 76 -2.03 -9.58 -6.70
C TYR A 76 -3.05 -9.18 -5.62
N GLY A 77 -2.85 -8.04 -4.95
CA GLY A 77 -3.72 -7.53 -3.90
C GLY A 77 -3.54 -8.25 -2.55
N ILE A 78 -2.45 -9.01 -2.38
CA ILE A 78 -2.16 -9.70 -1.13
C ILE A 78 -1.35 -8.80 -0.22
N ILE A 79 -1.79 -8.68 1.04
CA ILE A 79 -1.05 -7.95 2.06
C ILE A 79 0.24 -8.71 2.40
N ARG A 80 1.38 -8.05 2.24
CA ARG A 80 2.72 -8.59 2.53
C ARG A 80 3.36 -8.02 3.78
N TYR A 81 2.87 -6.87 4.23
CA TYR A 81 3.33 -6.21 5.45
C TYR A 81 2.18 -5.40 6.06
N ILE A 82 2.09 -5.45 7.39
CA ILE A 82 1.15 -4.69 8.20
C ILE A 82 1.96 -4.03 9.30
N ASP A 83 1.73 -2.75 9.53
CA ASP A 83 2.37 -2.00 10.58
C ASP A 83 1.40 -1.02 11.21
N ILE A 84 1.11 -1.20 12.49
CA ILE A 84 0.11 -0.43 13.23
C ILE A 84 0.83 0.28 14.36
N HIS A 85 0.83 1.60 14.30
CA HIS A 85 1.50 2.49 15.24
C HIS A 85 0.50 3.19 16.15
N ASP A 86 0.98 3.61 17.31
CA ASP A 86 0.29 4.66 18.06
C ASP A 86 0.20 5.93 17.19
N ILE A 87 -0.86 6.72 17.38
CA ILE A 87 -1.06 8.00 16.69
C ILE A 87 0.14 8.93 16.89
N ALA A 88 0.78 8.88 18.06
CA ALA A 88 1.93 9.71 18.40
C ALA A 88 3.23 9.30 17.70
N ASP A 89 3.35 8.03 17.26
CA ASP A 89 4.57 7.54 16.62
C ASP A 89 4.53 7.76 15.10
N ARG A 90 5.69 8.02 14.51
CA ARG A 90 5.89 8.23 13.08
C ARG A 90 6.92 7.24 12.57
N PRO A 91 6.50 6.13 11.92
CA PRO A 91 7.45 5.18 11.36
C PRO A 91 8.33 5.83 10.28
N LYS A 92 9.60 5.41 10.25
CA LYS A 92 10.54 5.85 9.21
C LYS A 92 10.28 5.07 7.92
N ASN A 93 10.14 5.78 6.81
CA ASN A 93 9.95 5.19 5.47
C ASN A 93 11.04 4.17 5.06
N LYS A 94 12.22 4.22 5.68
CA LYS A 94 13.30 3.24 5.47
C LYS A 94 12.82 1.79 5.64
N ILE A 95 11.93 1.55 6.61
CA ILE A 95 11.34 0.23 6.86
C ILE A 95 10.50 -0.19 5.64
N LEU A 96 9.63 0.69 5.17
CA LEU A 96 8.78 0.43 4.01
C LEU A 96 9.56 0.11 2.74
N PHE A 97 10.68 0.82 2.49
CA PHE A 97 11.52 0.48 1.33
C PHE A 97 12.20 -0.89 1.47
N ALA A 98 12.52 -1.32 2.69
CA ALA A 98 13.05 -2.66 2.91
C ALA A 98 11.98 -3.72 2.64
N GLU A 99 10.75 -3.51 3.12
CA GLU A 99 9.63 -4.42 2.87
C GLU A 99 9.24 -4.47 1.39
N LEU A 100 9.16 -3.34 0.70
CA LEU A 100 8.90 -3.27 -0.74
C LEU A 100 9.93 -4.07 -1.54
N ARG A 101 11.23 -3.96 -1.19
CA ARG A 101 12.27 -4.78 -1.84
C ARG A 101 12.07 -6.28 -1.64
N LYS A 102 11.60 -6.70 -0.46
CA LYS A 102 11.26 -8.11 -0.23
C LYS A 102 10.08 -8.54 -1.10
N VAL A 103 9.03 -7.73 -1.20
CA VAL A 103 7.86 -8.01 -2.04
C VAL A 103 8.25 -8.16 -3.50
N ILE A 104 9.00 -7.20 -4.05
CA ILE A 104 9.46 -7.22 -5.45
C ILE A 104 10.29 -8.46 -5.73
N ARG A 105 11.17 -8.85 -4.80
CA ARG A 105 11.96 -10.07 -4.93
C ARG A 105 11.05 -11.32 -4.99
N LEU A 106 10.08 -11.43 -4.08
CA LEU A 106 9.14 -12.55 -4.06
C LEU A 106 8.30 -12.62 -5.34
N GLU A 107 7.87 -11.47 -5.88
CA GLU A 107 7.17 -11.41 -7.17
C GLU A 107 8.03 -11.96 -8.30
N SER A 108 9.30 -11.52 -8.41
CA SER A 108 10.23 -12.00 -9.43
C SER A 108 10.51 -13.51 -9.32
N GLU A 109 10.64 -14.03 -8.10
CA GLU A 109 10.82 -15.46 -7.84
C GLU A 109 9.58 -16.27 -8.28
N LEU A 110 8.37 -15.78 -7.96
CA LEU A 110 7.10 -16.40 -8.35
C LEU A 110 6.92 -16.43 -9.87
N GLU A 111 7.22 -15.33 -10.56
CA GLU A 111 7.17 -15.23 -12.03
C GLU A 111 8.13 -16.23 -12.69
N THR A 112 9.34 -16.36 -12.13
CA THR A 112 10.34 -17.32 -12.61
C THR A 112 9.84 -18.77 -12.48
N VAL A 113 9.25 -19.12 -11.33
CA VAL A 113 8.69 -20.45 -11.10
C VAL A 113 7.51 -20.73 -12.03
N ALA A 114 6.62 -19.75 -12.22
CA ALA A 114 5.47 -19.86 -13.11
C ALA A 114 5.91 -20.10 -14.57
N SER A 115 6.93 -19.36 -15.03
CA SER A 115 7.50 -19.52 -16.38
C SER A 115 8.09 -20.93 -16.59
N LYS A 116 8.88 -21.43 -15.62
CA LYS A 116 9.44 -22.80 -15.67
C LYS A 116 8.36 -23.89 -15.70
N ARG A 117 7.26 -23.72 -14.96
CA ARG A 117 6.12 -24.66 -14.96
C ARG A 117 5.42 -24.70 -16.32
N LYS A 118 5.16 -23.54 -16.94
CA LYS A 118 4.56 -23.45 -18.29
C LYS A 118 5.44 -24.11 -19.36
N ALA A 119 6.76 -23.90 -19.31
CA ALA A 119 7.69 -24.54 -20.24
C ALA A 119 7.65 -26.08 -20.14
N LYS A 120 7.61 -26.64 -18.92
CA LYS A 120 7.51 -28.10 -18.70
C LYS A 120 6.18 -28.68 -19.18
N SER A 121 5.05 -27.99 -19.00
CA SER A 121 3.74 -28.47 -19.47
C SER A 121 3.62 -28.45 -21.00
N GLY A 122 4.19 -27.45 -21.67
CA GLY A 122 4.23 -27.38 -23.14
C GLY A 122 5.05 -28.50 -23.76
N ALA A 123 6.23 -28.79 -23.20
CA ALA A 123 7.08 -29.88 -23.66
C ALA A 123 6.43 -31.28 -23.54
N LYS A 124 5.57 -31.48 -22.52
CA LYS A 124 4.84 -32.75 -22.33
C LYS A 124 3.69 -32.93 -23.31
N LYS A 125 3.08 -31.83 -23.79
CA LYS A 125 1.98 -31.84 -24.76
C LYS A 125 2.46 -32.02 -26.20
N ALA A 126 3.68 -31.56 -26.53
CA ALA A 126 4.28 -31.71 -27.86
C ALA A 126 4.89 -33.12 -28.12
N ARG A 127 4.95 -33.99 -27.09
CA ARG A 127 5.44 -35.38 -27.18
C ARG A 127 4.30 -36.42 -27.24
N LYS A 128 3.04 -35.99 -27.31
CA LYS A 128 1.84 -36.83 -27.40
C LYS A 128 1.16 -36.56 -28.73
#